data_AF-A0AAW2U957-F1
#
_entry.id   AF-A0AAW2U957-F1
#
_cell.length_a   1.000
_cell.length_b   1.000
_cell.length_c   1.000
_cell.angle_alpha   90.00
_cell.angle_beta   90.00
_cell.angle_gamma   90.00
#
_symmetry.space_group_name_H-M   'P 1'
#
loop_
_entity.id
_entity.type
_entity.pdbx_description
1 polymer ?
#
loop_
_entity_poly.entity_id
_entity_poly.type
_entity_poly.pdbx_seq_one_letter_code
_entity_poly.pdbx_strand_id
1 'polypeptide(L)' 'MGYYWPTMVKDCIDYAKRCQACQFHANLIHQPPEPLHPTVASWPFDAWGLDVVGPMTKSSGGHLYILAATDYFSK' A
#
# COMPACT_ATOMS: atom_id res chain seq x y z
N MET A 1 -10.43 -33.70 29.94
CA MET A 1 -11.48 -33.99 28.93
C MET A 1 -11.36 -32.95 27.84
N GLY A 2 -11.04 -33.36 26.61
CA GLY A 2 -10.96 -32.45 25.46
C GLY A 2 -12.26 -32.48 24.66
N TYR A 3 -12.57 -31.37 24.00
CA TYR A 3 -13.66 -31.30 23.03
C TYR A 3 -13.10 -31.51 21.63
N TYR A 4 -13.82 -32.24 20.79
CA TYR A 4 -13.48 -32.45 19.39
C TYR A 4 -14.74 -32.39 18.55
N TRP A 5 -14.64 -31.75 17.39
CA TRP A 5 -15.63 -31.81 16.33
C TRP A 5 -14.95 -31.63 14.96
N PRO A 6 -15.57 -32.10 13.86
CA PRO A 6 -14.90 -32.19 12.56
C PRO A 6 -14.39 -30.85 12.00
N THR A 7 -15.05 -29.74 12.33
CA THR A 7 -14.73 -28.39 11.80
C THR A 7 -13.92 -27.52 12.77
N MET A 8 -13.51 -28.05 13.93
CA MET A 8 -12.88 -27.27 15.00
C MET A 8 -11.75 -26.35 14.53
N VAL A 9 -10.86 -26.85 13.67
CA VAL A 9 -9.75 -26.05 13.12
C VAL A 9 -10.27 -24.88 12.28
N LYS A 10 -11.26 -25.13 11.41
CA LYS A 10 -11.88 -24.11 10.56
C LYS A 10 -12.57 -23.04 11.41
N ASP A 11 -13.34 -23.46 12.42
CA ASP A 11 -14.09 -22.55 13.28
C ASP A 11 -13.15 -21.64 14.09
N CYS A 12 -12.03 -22.19 14.59
CA CYS A 12 -10.99 -21.40 15.26
C CYS A 12 -10.34 -20.37 14.32
N ILE A 13 -10.04 -20.76 13.08
CA ILE A 13 -9.48 -19.84 12.07
C ILE A 13 -10.48 -18.73 11.75
N ASP A 14 -11.74 -19.07 11.51
CA ASP A 14 -12.79 -18.10 11.17
C ASP A 14 -13.05 -17.13 12.33
N TYR A 15 -12.99 -17.61 13.57
CA TYR A 15 -13.05 -16.76 14.76
C TYR A 15 -11.86 -15.79 14.84
N ALA A 16 -10.63 -16.29 14.69
CA ALA A 16 -9.42 -15.46 14.73
C ALA A 16 -9.40 -14.38 13.63
N LYS A 17 -9.94 -14.68 12.45
CA LYS A 17 -10.10 -13.71 11.35
C LYS A 17 -11.07 -12.57 11.68
N ARG A 18 -12.14 -12.85 12.45
CA ARG A 18 -13.15 -11.85 12.84
C ARG A 18 -12.76 -11.05 14.08
N CYS A 19 -11.84 -11.56 14.88
CA CYS A 19 -11.35 -10.92 16.10
C CYS A 19 -10.52 -9.66 15.78
N GLN A 20 -11.09 -8.46 15.94
CA GLN A 20 -10.38 -7.20 15.69
C GLN A 20 -9.11 -7.05 16.52
N ALA A 21 -9.15 -7.36 17.82
CA ALA A 21 -7.96 -7.29 18.68
C ALA A 21 -6.85 -8.22 18.17
N CYS A 22 -7.20 -9.40 17.68
CA CYS A 22 -6.27 -10.34 17.10
C CYS A 22 -5.67 -9.80 15.79
N GLN A 23 -6.47 -9.17 14.93
CA GLN A 23 -5.97 -8.58 13.67
C GLN A 23 -5.05 -7.37 13.90
N PHE A 24 -5.37 -6.50 14.87
CA PHE A 24 -4.57 -5.31 15.17
C PHE A 24 -3.24 -5.63 15.87
N HIS A 25 -3.22 -6.63 16.74
CA HIS A 25 -2.06 -6.94 17.59
C HIS A 25 -1.34 -8.23 17.20
N ALA A 26 -1.80 -8.92 16.15
CA ALA A 26 -1.04 -10.05 15.61
C ALA A 26 0.32 -9.56 15.13
N ASN A 27 1.34 -10.39 15.36
CA ASN A 27 2.64 -10.17 14.77
C ASN A 27 2.48 -10.18 13.25
N LEU A 28 2.80 -9.06 12.61
CA LEU A 28 2.87 -8.99 11.15
C LEU A 28 4.01 -9.92 10.72
N ILE A 29 3.73 -10.79 9.75
CA ILE A 29 4.78 -11.55 9.08
C ILE A 29 5.59 -10.52 8.29
N HIS A 30 6.77 -10.16 8.80
CA HIS A 30 7.71 -9.25 8.15
C HIS A 30 8.42 -9.91 6.97
N GLN A 31 7.68 -10.67 6.15
CA GLN A 31 8.22 -11.15 4.89
C GLN A 31 8.48 -9.93 4.00
N PRO A 32 9.68 -9.82 3.41
CA PRO A 32 9.94 -8.76 2.46
C PRO A 32 8.93 -8.89 1.31
N PRO A 33 8.34 -7.77 0.86
CA PRO A 33 7.50 -7.80 -0.33
C PRO A 33 8.31 -8.29 -1.52
N GLU A 34 7.64 -8.94 -2.47
CA GLU A 34 8.28 -9.27 -3.74
C GLU A 34 8.76 -7.97 -4.43
N PRO A 35 9.92 -8.00 -5.10
CA PRO A 35 10.40 -6.86 -5.86
C PRO A 35 9.36 -6.43 -6.90
N LEU A 36 8.96 -5.16 -6.87
CA LEU A 36 8.09 -4.61 -7.91
C LEU A 36 8.86 -4.50 -9.22
N HIS A 37 8.22 -4.89 -10.33
CA HIS A 37 8.72 -4.62 -11.66
C HIS A 37 8.24 -3.25 -12.13
N PRO A 38 9.13 -2.39 -12.66
CA PRO A 38 8.72 -1.09 -13.19
C PRO A 38 7.81 -1.26 -14.41
N THR A 39 6.77 -0.44 -14.49
CA THR A 39 5.95 -0.32 -15.71
C THR A 39 6.81 0.29 -16.81
N VAL A 40 7.01 -0.44 -17.90
CA VAL A 40 7.70 0.07 -19.09
C VAL A 40 6.68 0.80 -19.96
N ALA A 41 6.82 2.12 -20.07
CA ALA A 41 6.06 2.91 -21.01
C ALA A 41 6.60 2.67 -22.44
N SER A 42 5.72 2.47 -23.42
CA SER A 42 6.11 2.14 -24.79
C SER A 42 6.25 3.35 -25.71
N TRP A 43 5.68 4.49 -25.33
CA TRP A 43 5.75 5.77 -26.06
C TRP A 43 5.50 6.95 -25.09
N PRO A 44 5.81 8.20 -25.49
CA PRO A 44 5.55 9.37 -24.65
C PRO A 44 4.08 9.45 -24.22
N PHE A 45 3.84 9.75 -22.94
CA PHE A 45 2.51 9.85 -22.32
C PHE A 45 1.72 8.53 -22.18
N ASP A 46 2.35 7.37 -22.40
CA ASP A 46 1.75 6.06 -22.12
C ASP A 46 1.52 5.84 -20.60
N ALA A 47 2.46 6.28 -19.78
CA ALA A 47 2.34 6.31 -18.33
C ALA A 47 3.14 7.46 -17.72
N TRP A 48 2.59 8.09 -16.68
CA TRP A 48 3.20 9.22 -15.99
C TRP A 48 2.83 9.23 -14.51
N GLY A 49 3.73 9.73 -13.68
CA GLY A 49 3.54 9.89 -12.24
C GLY A 49 3.26 11.34 -11.88
N LEU A 50 2.35 11.54 -10.93
CA LEU A 50 2.10 12.82 -10.29
C LEU A 50 2.59 12.78 -8.85
N ASP A 51 3.26 13.85 -8.43
CA ASP A 51 3.66 14.05 -7.05
C ASP A 51 3.42 15.49 -6.62
N VAL A 52 3.23 15.71 -5.32
CA VAL A 52 3.02 17.02 -4.72
C VAL A 52 4.16 17.32 -3.77
N VAL A 53 4.90 18.38 -4.07
CA VAL A 53 6.01 18.86 -3.23
C VAL A 53 5.52 20.02 -2.38
N GLY A 54 5.60 19.88 -1.05
CA GLY A 54 5.36 20.98 -0.12
C GLY A 54 4.86 20.52 1.26
N PRO A 55 4.46 21.46 2.13
CA PRO A 55 4.37 22.90 1.90
C PRO A 55 5.74 23.60 1.88
N MET A 56 5.89 24.60 1.01
CA MET A 56 7.08 25.44 0.87
C MET A 56 6.80 26.88 1.28
N THR A 57 7.81 27.75 1.20
CA THR A 57 7.63 29.18 1.38
C THR A 57 6.66 29.72 0.34
N LYS A 58 5.78 30.63 0.80
CA LYS A 58 4.72 31.20 -0.04
C LYS A 58 5.34 31.95 -1.21
N SER A 59 5.03 31.50 -2.43
CA SER A 59 5.41 32.21 -3.65
C SER A 59 4.74 33.60 -3.70
N SER A 60 5.21 34.46 -4.60
CA SER A 60 4.59 35.76 -4.86
C SER A 60 3.09 35.66 -5.24
N GLY A 61 2.71 34.57 -5.90
CA GLY A 61 1.31 34.26 -6.25
C GLY A 61 0.51 33.57 -5.14
N GLY A 62 1.11 33.33 -3.98
CA GLY A 62 0.43 32.72 -2.83
C GLY A 62 0.43 31.19 -2.79
N HIS A 63 1.01 30.53 -3.78
CA HIS A 63 1.12 29.07 -3.83
C HIS A 63 2.18 28.55 -2.85
N LEU A 64 1.89 27.40 -2.24
CA LEU A 64 2.73 26.72 -1.25
C LEU A 64 3.22 25.34 -1.73
N TYR A 65 2.69 24.84 -2.84
CA TYR A 65 2.94 23.49 -3.33
C TYR A 65 3.32 23.52 -4.81
N ILE A 66 4.11 22.53 -5.24
CA ILE A 66 4.38 22.24 -6.65
C ILE A 66 3.71 20.91 -6.98
N LEU A 67 3.00 20.86 -8.10
CA LEU A 67 2.58 19.62 -8.72
C LEU A 67 3.65 19.20 -9.73
N ALA A 68 4.34 18.09 -9.45
CA ALA A 68 5.33 17.51 -10.35
C ALA A 68 4.67 16.42 -11.19
N ALA A 69 4.91 16.44 -12.50
CA ALA A 69 4.51 15.40 -13.43
C ALA A 69 5.77 14.81 -14.08
N THR A 70 5.92 13.49 -14.05
CA THR A 70 7.03 12.79 -14.70
C THR A 70 6.48 11.79 -15.70
N ASP A 71 6.77 11.98 -16.98
CA ASP A 71 6.51 10.99 -18.01
C ASP A 71 7.52 9.84 -17.87
N TYR A 72 7.03 8.60 -17.80
CA TYR A 72 7.88 7.44 -17.54
C TYR A 72 8.66 6.97 -18.76
N PHE A 73 8.25 7.35 -19.96
CA PHE A 73 8.96 7.03 -21.20
C PHE A 73 10.22 7.87 -21.37
N SER A 74 10.15 9.16 -21.04
CA SER A 74 11.26 10.11 -21.18
C SER A 74 12.17 10.23 -19.96
N LYS A 75 11.95 9.40 -18.94
CA LYS A 75 12.73 9.37 -17.69
C LYS A 75 14.10 8.71 -17.85
#